data_AF-M1SQF7-F1
#
_entry.id   AF-M1SQF7-F1
#
_cell.length_a   1.000
_cell.length_b   1.000
_cell.length_c   1.000
_cell.angle_alpha   90.00
_cell.angle_beta   90.00
_cell.angle_gamma   90.00
#
_symmetry.space_group_name_H-M   'P 1'
#
loop_
_entity.id
_entity.type
_entity.pdbx_description
1 polymer ?
#
loop_
_entity_poly.entity_id
_entity_poly.type
_entity_poly.pdbx_seq_one_letter_code
_entity_poly.pdbx_strand_id
1 'polypeptide(L)'
;SCHVLYGERIGLFSSSPSEESERFIWAVERMLATTPPLLYLPPRLLLALHAPLWTEHATAWDHIFSHAEARIQRGFQRLQTAVGGASDGRILGVLGQLMEAGQLSSELIKANITELMAGGVDTTAVPLQFALFELARNPDVQERVRAQVLSSWEQASGDPQKALQGAPLLKGTIKET
;
A
#
# COMPACT_ATOMS: atom_id res chain seq x y z
N SER A 1 2.09 2.74 -2.30
CA SER A 1 0.72 2.21 -2.47
C SER A 1 -0.28 3.28 -2.88
N CYS A 2 -0.50 4.34 -2.09
CA CYS A 2 -1.58 5.31 -2.35
C CYS A 2 -1.48 6.10 -3.67
N HIS A 3 -0.27 6.46 -4.12
CA HIS A 3 -0.12 7.15 -5.42
C HIS A 3 -0.55 6.29 -6.60
N VAL A 4 -0.26 4.98 -6.55
CA VAL A 4 -0.65 4.02 -7.60
C VAL A 4 -2.16 3.77 -7.56
N LEU A 5 -2.74 3.67 -6.36
CA LEU A 5 -4.17 3.38 -6.20
C LEU A 5 -5.06 4.58 -6.56
N TYR A 6 -4.75 5.78 -6.04
CA TYR A 6 -5.64 6.96 -6.14
C TYR A 6 -5.15 8.04 -7.12
N GLY A 7 -3.95 7.92 -7.68
CA GLY A 7 -3.36 9.00 -8.47
C GLY A 7 -3.05 10.26 -7.65
N GLU A 8 -2.81 10.12 -6.34
CA GLU A 8 -2.59 11.24 -5.40
C GLU A 8 -1.39 11.00 -4.48
N ARG A 9 -0.66 12.07 -4.16
CA ARG A 9 0.43 12.05 -3.18
C ARG A 9 -0.13 12.43 -1.81
N ILE A 10 -0.07 11.51 -0.85
CA ILE A 10 -0.62 11.71 0.50
C ILE A 10 0.30 12.56 1.40
N GLY A 11 1.57 12.78 1.01
CA GLY A 11 2.48 13.65 1.78
C GLY A 11 3.10 12.99 3.01
N LEU A 12 3.04 11.65 3.13
CA LEU A 12 3.64 10.89 4.22
C LEU A 12 5.15 11.10 4.44
N PHE A 13 5.89 11.56 3.42
CA PHE A 13 7.32 11.87 3.50
C PHE A 13 7.59 13.37 3.72
N SER A 14 6.57 14.17 4.03
CA SER A 14 6.76 15.57 4.42
C SER A 14 7.27 15.67 5.86
N SER A 15 7.81 16.83 6.24
CA SER A 15 8.34 17.07 7.60
C SER A 15 7.30 16.95 8.71
N SER A 16 6.01 16.96 8.38
CA SER A 16 4.88 16.79 9.30
C SER A 16 3.88 15.81 8.69
N PRO A 17 3.97 14.49 8.97
CA PRO A 17 3.01 13.51 8.48
C PRO A 17 1.58 13.88 8.88
N SER A 18 0.61 13.59 8.01
CA SER A 18 -0.80 13.85 8.31
C SER A 18 -1.31 12.88 9.37
N GLU A 19 -1.93 13.41 10.43
CA GLU A 19 -2.59 12.64 11.50
C GLU A 19 -3.56 11.58 10.94
N GLU A 20 -4.26 11.90 9.84
CA GLU A 20 -5.14 10.99 9.11
C GLU A 20 -4.42 9.70 8.65
N SER A 21 -3.18 9.83 8.21
CA SER A 21 -2.40 8.71 7.67
C SER A 21 -1.68 7.92 8.75
N GLU A 22 -1.25 8.58 9.83
CA GLU A 22 -0.77 7.87 11.02
C GLU A 22 -1.87 7.02 11.65
N ARG A 23 -3.08 7.57 11.77
CA ARG A 23 -4.25 6.84 12.24
C ARG A 23 -4.58 5.64 11.37
N PHE A 24 -4.43 5.78 10.05
CA PHE A 24 -4.62 4.68 9.11
C PHE A 24 -3.59 3.56 9.32
N ILE A 25 -2.29 3.90 9.43
CA ILE A 25 -1.22 2.94 9.69
C ILE A 25 -1.47 2.21 11.00
N TRP A 26 -1.79 2.95 12.07
CA TRP A 26 -2.12 2.38 13.37
C TRP A 26 -3.33 1.43 13.29
N ALA A 27 -4.35 1.78 12.50
CA ALA A 27 -5.52 0.93 12.31
C ALA A 27 -5.19 -0.37 11.58
N VAL A 28 -4.33 -0.34 10.55
CA VAL A 28 -3.84 -1.54 9.86
C VAL A 28 -3.05 -2.43 10.82
N GLU A 29 -2.13 -1.87 11.60
CA GLU A 29 -1.35 -2.60 12.60
C GLU A 29 -2.26 -3.25 13.65
N ARG A 30 -3.23 -2.50 14.18
CA ARG A 30 -4.22 -3.01 15.15
C ARG A 30 -5.07 -4.12 14.56
N MET A 31 -5.51 -3.97 13.31
CA MET A 31 -6.28 -4.99 12.61
C MET A 31 -5.47 -6.29 12.46
N LEU A 32 -4.20 -6.20 12.06
CA LEU A 32 -3.31 -7.36 11.94
C LEU A 32 -3.02 -8.01 13.30
N ALA A 33 -2.78 -7.23 14.35
CA ALA A 33 -2.49 -7.75 15.68
C ALA A 33 -3.69 -8.48 16.30
N THR A 34 -4.92 -8.02 16.02
CA THR A 34 -6.16 -8.60 16.56
C THR A 34 -6.67 -9.79 15.75
N THR A 35 -6.20 -9.99 14.51
CA THR A 35 -6.65 -11.06 13.62
C THR A 35 -6.28 -12.47 14.09
N PRO A 36 -5.02 -12.80 14.47
CA PRO A 36 -4.65 -14.17 14.82
C PRO A 36 -5.47 -14.74 15.98
N PRO A 37 -5.69 -14.04 17.12
CA PRO A 37 -6.51 -14.62 18.18
C PRO A 37 -7.97 -14.82 17.75
N LEU A 38 -8.53 -13.94 16.90
CA LEU A 38 -9.89 -14.12 16.35
C LEU A 38 -9.99 -15.29 15.37
N LEU A 39 -8.91 -15.61 14.64
CA LEU A 39 -8.86 -16.72 13.70
C LEU A 39 -8.82 -18.09 14.40
N TYR A 40 -8.10 -18.17 15.53
CA TYR A 40 -7.85 -19.44 16.21
C TYR A 40 -8.76 -19.71 17.43
N LEU A 41 -9.42 -18.70 17.99
CA LEU A 41 -10.31 -18.86 19.13
C LEU A 41 -11.78 -18.99 18.69
N PRO A 42 -12.53 -19.98 19.21
CA PRO A 42 -13.96 -20.09 18.91
C PRO A 42 -14.74 -18.84 19.36
N PRO A 43 -15.70 -18.33 18.56
CA PRO A 43 -16.49 -17.14 18.91
C PRO A 43 -17.20 -17.23 20.27
N ARG A 44 -17.65 -18.43 20.66
CA ARG A 44 -18.28 -18.67 21.98
C ARG A 44 -17.33 -18.40 23.15
N LEU A 45 -16.04 -18.69 22.99
CA LEU A 45 -15.03 -18.45 24.01
C LEU A 45 -14.74 -16.95 24.14
N LEU A 46 -14.60 -16.25 23.00
CA LEU A 46 -14.40 -14.80 22.97
C LEU A 46 -15.57 -14.04 23.62
N LEU A 47 -16.80 -14.48 23.34
CA LEU A 47 -18.01 -13.95 23.96
C LEU A 47 -18.06 -14.22 25.47
N ALA A 48 -17.75 -15.45 25.89
CA ALA A 48 -17.74 -15.81 27.31
C ALA A 48 -16.71 -15.01 28.13
N LEU A 49 -15.55 -14.74 27.53
CA LEU A 49 -14.48 -13.95 28.15
C LEU A 49 -14.73 -12.44 28.11
N HIS A 50 -15.83 -11.97 27.51
CA HIS A 50 -16.14 -10.55 27.28
C HIS A 50 -14.93 -9.77 26.74
N ALA A 51 -14.12 -10.43 25.91
CA ALA A 51 -12.88 -9.84 25.43
C ALA A 51 -13.24 -8.66 24.52
N PRO A 52 -12.72 -7.44 24.76
CA PRO A 52 -12.96 -6.29 23.88
C PRO A 52 -12.30 -6.48 22.51
N LEU A 53 -11.63 -7.60 22.28
CA LEU A 53 -10.88 -7.93 21.07
C LEU A 53 -11.70 -7.78 19.78
N TRP A 54 -12.97 -8.23 19.77
CA TRP A 54 -13.83 -8.04 18.61
C TRP A 54 -14.13 -6.56 18.37
N THR A 55 -14.42 -5.81 19.43
CA THR A 55 -14.67 -4.36 19.35
C THR A 55 -13.42 -3.62 18.87
N GLU A 56 -12.24 -3.97 19.36
CA GLU A 56 -10.96 -3.41 18.89
C GLU A 56 -10.73 -3.70 17.40
N HIS A 57 -10.96 -4.94 16.98
CA HIS A 57 -10.81 -5.36 15.58
C HIS A 57 -11.79 -4.65 14.66
N ALA A 58 -13.07 -4.58 15.05
CA ALA A 58 -14.11 -3.87 14.30
C ALA A 58 -13.79 -2.37 14.20
N THR A 59 -13.36 -1.74 15.31
CA THR A 59 -12.97 -0.33 15.33
C THR A 59 -11.78 -0.05 14.41
N ALA A 60 -10.80 -0.96 14.37
CA ALA A 60 -9.66 -0.85 13.46
C ALA A 60 -10.11 -0.91 11.99
N TRP A 61 -11.01 -1.85 11.65
CA TRP A 61 -11.61 -1.91 10.32
C TRP A 61 -12.41 -0.65 9.99
N ASP A 62 -13.21 -0.12 10.91
CA ASP A 62 -13.97 1.12 10.69
C ASP A 62 -13.05 2.28 10.31
N HIS A 63 -11.87 2.39 10.94
CA HIS A 63 -10.87 3.41 10.58
C HIS A 63 -10.25 3.18 9.20
N ILE A 64 -9.94 1.93 8.85
CA ILE A 64 -9.42 1.56 7.52
C ILE A 64 -10.44 1.91 6.42
N PHE A 65 -11.69 1.48 6.60
CA PHE A 65 -12.78 1.75 5.65
C PHE A 65 -13.09 3.24 5.54
N SER A 66 -13.18 3.95 6.67
CA SER A 66 -13.43 5.40 6.66
C SER A 66 -12.34 6.17 5.91
N HIS A 67 -11.07 5.79 6.10
CA HIS A 67 -9.95 6.41 5.40
C HIS A 67 -9.99 6.12 3.89
N ALA A 68 -10.18 4.85 3.52
CA ALA A 68 -10.28 4.44 2.13
C ALA A 68 -11.49 5.11 1.43
N GLU A 69 -12.66 5.12 2.06
CA GLU A 69 -13.87 5.72 1.50
C GLU A 69 -13.70 7.23 1.27
N ALA A 70 -13.13 7.97 2.22
CA ALA A 70 -12.87 9.40 2.04
C ALA A 70 -11.98 9.67 0.81
N ARG A 71 -10.96 8.82 0.58
CA ARG A 71 -10.05 8.94 -0.57
C ARG A 71 -10.71 8.54 -1.88
N ILE A 72 -11.50 7.47 -1.86
CA ILE A 72 -12.25 7.00 -3.01
C ILE A 72 -13.28 8.06 -3.43
N GLN A 73 -14.02 8.62 -2.50
CA GLN A 73 -14.99 9.69 -2.76
C GLN A 73 -14.31 10.94 -3.36
N ARG A 74 -13.15 11.36 -2.85
CA ARG A 74 -12.34 12.43 -3.45
C ARG A 74 -11.92 12.07 -4.89
N GLY A 75 -11.52 10.83 -5.13
CA GLY A 75 -11.22 10.31 -6.47
C GLY A 75 -12.42 10.41 -7.41
N PHE A 76 -13.60 9.97 -6.97
CA PHE A 76 -14.85 10.07 -7.72
C PHE A 76 -15.18 11.52 -8.10
N GLN A 77 -15.11 12.45 -7.15
CA GLN A 77 -15.38 13.88 -7.38
C GLN A 77 -14.40 14.49 -8.40
N ARG A 78 -13.11 14.15 -8.29
CA ARG A 78 -12.07 14.63 -9.23
C ARG A 78 -12.31 14.14 -10.65
N LEU A 79 -12.79 12.92 -10.83
CA LEU A 79 -13.07 12.36 -12.14
C LEU A 79 -14.33 12.95 -12.75
N GLN A 80 -15.41 13.09 -11.98
CA GLN A 80 -16.65 13.72 -12.45
C GLN A 80 -16.44 15.18 -12.88
N THR A 81 -15.60 15.92 -12.16
CA THR A 81 -15.24 17.31 -12.52
C THR A 81 -14.31 17.40 -13.73
N ALA A 82 -13.48 16.38 -13.97
CA ALA A 82 -12.59 16.32 -15.13
C ALA A 82 -13.30 15.92 -16.45
N VAL A 83 -14.44 15.23 -16.40
CA VAL A 83 -15.21 14.87 -17.62
C VAL A 83 -15.72 16.11 -18.39
N GLY A 84 -15.69 17.31 -17.80
CA GLY A 84 -15.98 18.58 -18.46
C GLY A 84 -14.79 19.33 -19.09
N GLY A 85 -13.56 18.83 -18.96
CA GLY A 85 -12.36 19.51 -19.46
C GLY A 85 -11.22 18.54 -19.77
N ALA A 86 -10.75 18.57 -21.01
CA ALA A 86 -9.66 17.80 -21.62
C ALA A 86 -8.86 16.86 -20.69
N SER A 87 -8.87 15.57 -21.04
CA SER A 87 -8.09 14.47 -20.45
C SER A 87 -6.58 14.67 -20.60
N ASP A 88 -6.04 15.61 -19.84
CA ASP A 88 -4.64 15.98 -19.87
C ASP A 88 -3.82 15.01 -19.01
N GLY A 89 -3.43 13.86 -19.57
CA GLY A 89 -2.29 13.03 -19.12
C GLY A 89 -2.21 12.60 -17.64
N ARG A 90 -3.26 12.79 -16.83
CA ARG A 90 -3.21 12.53 -15.39
C ARG A 90 -3.16 11.03 -15.15
N ILE A 91 -2.23 10.59 -14.31
CA ILE A 91 -2.23 9.24 -13.75
C ILE A 91 -3.53 9.09 -12.94
N LEU A 92 -4.51 8.41 -13.53
CA LEU A 92 -5.82 8.14 -12.92
C LEU A 92 -5.73 7.18 -11.73
N GLY A 93 -4.57 6.52 -11.58
CA GLY A 93 -4.38 5.41 -10.65
C GLY A 93 -5.27 4.22 -11.02
N VAL A 94 -5.19 3.17 -10.20
CA VAL A 94 -6.03 1.98 -10.35
C VAL A 94 -7.51 2.33 -10.16
N LEU A 95 -7.84 3.22 -9.21
CA LEU A 95 -9.23 3.65 -8.96
C LEU A 95 -9.87 4.25 -10.21
N GLY A 96 -9.21 5.21 -10.87
CA GLY A 96 -9.77 5.84 -12.05
C GLY A 96 -9.91 4.88 -13.24
N GLN A 97 -8.95 3.95 -13.42
CA GLN A 97 -9.05 2.90 -14.44
C GLN A 97 -10.24 1.97 -14.20
N LEU A 98 -10.48 1.54 -12.95
CA LEU A 98 -11.62 0.69 -12.61
C LEU A 98 -12.95 1.40 -12.82
N MET A 99 -12.99 2.71 -12.55
CA MET A 99 -14.18 3.53 -12.79
C MET A 99 -14.46 3.73 -14.29
N GLU A 100 -13.42 4.04 -15.09
CA GLU A 100 -13.56 4.21 -16.54
C GLU A 100 -13.99 2.92 -17.23
N ALA A 101 -13.49 1.77 -16.78
CA ALA A 101 -13.89 0.48 -17.31
C ALA A 101 -15.39 0.20 -17.10
N GLY A 102 -16.00 0.71 -16.03
CA GLY A 102 -17.44 0.59 -15.76
C GLY A 102 -17.94 -0.85 -15.52
N GLN A 103 -17.03 -1.79 -15.29
CA GLN A 103 -17.33 -3.23 -15.15
C GLN A 103 -17.67 -3.65 -13.72
N LEU A 104 -17.32 -2.82 -12.72
CA LEU A 104 -17.54 -3.09 -11.30
C LEU A 104 -18.50 -2.07 -10.71
N SER A 105 -19.32 -2.51 -9.75
CA SER A 105 -20.14 -1.59 -8.95
C SER A 105 -19.26 -0.71 -8.07
N SER A 106 -19.78 0.46 -7.66
CA SER A 106 -19.08 1.35 -6.73
C SER A 106 -18.68 0.64 -5.44
N GLU A 107 -19.54 -0.24 -4.93
CA GLU A 107 -19.28 -1.01 -3.71
C GLU A 107 -18.14 -2.01 -3.89
N LEU A 108 -18.08 -2.71 -5.03
CA LEU A 108 -16.97 -3.62 -5.32
C LEU A 108 -15.66 -2.87 -5.52
N ILE A 109 -15.68 -1.71 -6.19
CA ILE A 109 -14.49 -0.85 -6.31
C ILE A 109 -14.02 -0.40 -4.92
N LYS A 110 -14.94 0.05 -4.06
CA LYS A 110 -14.63 0.46 -2.68
C LYS A 110 -13.98 -0.66 -1.87
N ALA A 111 -14.58 -1.85 -1.88
CA ALA A 111 -14.04 -3.00 -1.16
C ALA A 111 -12.63 -3.37 -1.64
N ASN A 112 -12.45 -3.57 -2.94
CA ASN A 112 -11.16 -3.99 -3.51
C ASN A 112 -10.06 -2.94 -3.32
N ILE A 113 -10.36 -1.65 -3.50
CA ILE A 113 -9.37 -0.59 -3.27
C ILE A 113 -8.99 -0.50 -1.79
N THR A 114 -9.94 -0.71 -0.88
CA THR A 114 -9.66 -0.74 0.57
C THR A 114 -8.75 -1.91 0.93
N GLU A 115 -9.03 -3.11 0.39
CA GLU A 115 -8.20 -4.29 0.60
C GLU A 115 -6.79 -4.12 0.00
N LEU A 116 -6.66 -3.59 -1.21
CA LEU A 116 -5.37 -3.31 -1.84
C LEU A 116 -4.55 -2.28 -1.06
N MET A 117 -5.22 -1.26 -0.50
CA MET A 117 -4.59 -0.24 0.32
C MET A 117 -4.06 -0.84 1.63
N ALA A 118 -4.91 -1.57 2.36
CA ALA A 118 -4.53 -2.21 3.63
C ALA A 118 -3.43 -3.26 3.43
N GLY A 119 -3.59 -4.12 2.41
CA GLY A 119 -2.61 -5.15 2.08
C GLY A 119 -1.25 -4.58 1.67
N GLY A 120 -1.20 -3.40 1.05
CA GLY A 120 0.02 -2.79 0.55
C GLY A 120 0.85 -1.99 1.55
N VAL A 121 0.55 -2.00 2.85
CA VAL A 121 1.33 -1.31 3.88
C VAL A 121 2.38 -2.26 4.46
N ASP A 122 2.02 -3.09 5.42
CA ASP A 122 2.95 -3.90 6.21
C ASP A 122 3.63 -5.00 5.37
N THR A 123 2.91 -5.59 4.41
CA THR A 123 3.43 -6.67 3.56
C THR A 123 4.58 -6.23 2.66
N THR A 124 4.73 -4.93 2.41
CA THR A 124 5.86 -4.38 1.64
C THR A 124 6.90 -3.75 2.54
N ALA A 125 6.48 -3.10 3.64
CA ALA A 125 7.38 -2.46 4.59
C ALA A 125 8.29 -3.48 5.29
N VAL A 126 7.73 -4.60 5.76
CA VAL A 126 8.48 -5.61 6.52
C VAL A 126 9.55 -6.29 5.66
N PRO A 127 9.25 -6.84 4.46
CA PRO A 127 10.30 -7.40 3.61
C PRO A 127 11.35 -6.38 3.20
N LEU A 128 10.98 -5.12 2.94
CA LEU A 128 11.99 -4.09 2.65
C LEU A 128 12.91 -3.81 3.85
N GLN A 129 12.36 -3.80 5.06
CA GLN A 129 13.16 -3.66 6.29
C GLN A 129 14.17 -4.81 6.43
N PHE A 130 13.73 -6.06 6.21
CA PHE A 130 14.63 -7.22 6.26
C PHE A 130 15.66 -7.21 5.13
N ALA A 131 15.28 -6.81 3.91
CA ALA A 131 16.21 -6.69 2.80
C ALA A 131 17.31 -5.67 3.11
N LEU A 132 16.97 -4.52 3.69
CA LEU A 132 17.93 -3.51 4.13
C LEU A 132 18.83 -4.03 5.27
N PHE A 133 18.25 -4.75 6.22
CA PHE A 133 18.99 -5.38 7.33
C PHE A 133 20.01 -6.41 6.81
N GLU A 134 19.61 -7.30 5.90
CA GLU A 134 20.50 -8.32 5.34
C GLU A 134 21.57 -7.70 4.44
N LEU A 135 21.27 -6.65 3.67
CA LEU A 135 22.29 -5.90 2.92
C LEU A 135 23.32 -5.27 3.86
N ALA A 136 22.87 -4.64 4.96
CA ALA A 136 23.78 -4.03 5.94
C ALA A 136 24.70 -5.04 6.64
N ARG A 137 24.23 -6.30 6.79
CA ARG A 137 25.03 -7.41 7.35
C ARG A 137 25.96 -8.06 6.34
N ASN A 138 25.75 -7.83 5.04
CA ASN A 138 26.54 -8.42 3.96
C ASN A 138 27.10 -7.32 3.03
N PRO A 139 28.12 -6.53 3.47
CA PRO A 139 28.63 -5.39 2.72
C PRO A 139 29.10 -5.73 1.30
N ASP A 140 29.70 -6.90 1.10
CA ASP A 140 30.14 -7.36 -0.22
C ASP A 140 28.94 -7.56 -1.18
N VAL A 141 27.82 -8.08 -0.68
CA VAL A 141 26.58 -8.22 -1.44
C VAL A 141 25.97 -6.85 -1.72
N GLN A 142 25.94 -5.98 -0.72
CA GLN A 142 25.45 -4.61 -0.86
C GLN A 142 26.21 -3.83 -1.94
N GLU A 143 27.53 -3.93 -1.98
CA GLU A 143 28.34 -3.25 -2.99
C GLU A 143 28.09 -3.80 -4.39
N ARG A 144 27.95 -5.14 -4.52
CA ARG A 144 27.61 -5.78 -5.80
C ARG A 144 26.24 -5.36 -6.31
N VAL A 145 25.24 -5.30 -5.44
CA VAL A 145 23.88 -4.84 -5.79
C VAL A 145 23.92 -3.36 -6.18
N ARG A 146 24.61 -2.52 -5.42
CA ARG A 146 24.78 -1.08 -5.70
C ARG A 146 25.44 -0.85 -7.06
N ALA A 147 26.56 -1.51 -7.33
CA ALA A 147 27.28 -1.39 -8.59
C ALA A 147 26.40 -1.80 -9.79
N GLN A 148 25.62 -2.87 -9.65
CA GLN A 148 24.67 -3.28 -10.69
C GLN A 148 23.56 -2.23 -10.92
N VAL A 149 22.98 -1.69 -9.85
CA VAL A 149 21.91 -0.69 -9.97
C VAL A 149 22.43 0.57 -10.68
N LEU A 150 23.62 1.04 -10.33
CA LEU A 150 24.25 2.20 -10.99
C LEU A 150 24.51 1.93 -12.48
N SER A 151 25.15 0.80 -12.80
CA SER A 151 25.42 0.42 -14.20
C SER A 151 24.13 0.28 -15.02
N SER A 152 23.09 -0.33 -14.45
CA SER A 152 21.80 -0.51 -15.12
C SER A 152 21.10 0.83 -15.35
N TRP A 153 21.16 1.75 -14.38
CA TRP A 153 20.58 3.08 -14.48
C TRP A 153 21.23 3.93 -15.59
N GLU A 154 22.55 3.88 -15.70
CA GLU A 154 23.30 4.55 -16.77
C GLU A 154 22.91 4.00 -18.16
N GLN A 155 22.88 2.67 -18.31
CA GLN A 155 22.47 2.01 -19.56
C GLN A 155 21.01 2.33 -19.94
N ALA A 156 20.15 2.48 -18.94
CA ALA A 156 18.74 2.82 -19.14
C ALA A 156 18.50 4.28 -19.55
N SER A 157 19.53 5.14 -19.57
CA SER A 157 19.38 6.57 -19.88
C SER A 157 18.31 7.26 -19.04
N GLY A 158 18.21 6.88 -17.76
CA GLY A 158 17.24 7.44 -16.81
C GLY A 158 15.82 6.85 -16.87
N ASP A 159 15.57 5.81 -17.68
CA ASP A 159 14.30 5.09 -17.72
C ASP A 159 14.21 4.06 -16.57
N PRO A 160 13.34 4.25 -15.56
CA PRO A 160 13.25 3.34 -14.41
C PRO A 160 12.83 1.92 -14.77
N GLN A 161 11.99 1.75 -15.79
CA GLN A 161 11.51 0.43 -16.20
C GLN A 161 12.65 -0.37 -16.85
N LYS A 162 13.44 0.27 -17.72
CA LYS A 162 14.63 -0.34 -18.31
C LYS A 162 15.70 -0.61 -17.26
N ALA A 163 15.93 0.32 -16.33
CA ALA A 163 16.90 0.15 -15.25
C ALA A 163 16.53 -1.06 -14.36
N LEU A 164 15.25 -1.28 -14.08
CA LEU A 164 14.80 -2.44 -13.33
C LEU A 164 14.97 -3.76 -14.10
N GLN A 165 14.86 -3.74 -15.44
CA GLN A 165 15.12 -4.92 -16.26
C GLN A 165 16.59 -5.36 -16.18
N GLY A 166 17.53 -4.42 -16.17
CA GLY A 166 18.98 -4.67 -16.07
C GLY A 166 19.51 -4.91 -14.64
N ALA A 167 18.64 -5.00 -13.62
CA ALA A 167 19.04 -5.20 -12.22
C ALA A 167 18.62 -6.58 -11.63
N PRO A 168 19.12 -7.72 -12.13
CA PRO A 168 18.73 -9.05 -11.65
C PRO A 168 19.19 -9.38 -10.22
N LEU A 169 20.32 -8.85 -9.74
CA LEU A 169 20.76 -9.04 -8.35
C LEU A 169 19.84 -8.30 -7.38
N LEU A 170 19.37 -7.10 -7.73
CA LEU A 170 18.37 -6.40 -6.91
C LEU A 170 17.09 -7.23 -6.78
N LYS A 171 16.62 -7.83 -7.87
CA LYS A 171 15.48 -8.77 -7.83
C LYS A 171 15.79 -10.01 -6.99
N GLY A 172 17.04 -10.49 -7.04
CA GLY A 172 17.54 -11.59 -6.20
C GLY A 172 17.47 -11.25 -4.71
N THR A 173 17.87 -10.04 -4.30
CA THR A 173 17.79 -9.57 -2.91
C THR A 173 16.36 -9.67 -2.37
N ILE A 174 15.37 -9.26 -3.16
CA ILE A 174 13.96 -9.33 -2.75
C ILE A 174 13.45 -10.78 -2.66
N LYS A 175 13.97 -11.70 -3.48
CA LYS A 175 13.59 -13.12 -3.44
C LYS A 175 14.21 -13.90 -2.28
N GLU A 176 15.41 -13.48 -1.86
CA GLU A 176 16.18 -14.12 -0.79
C GLU A 176 15.75 -13.65 0.61
N THR A 177 15.03 -12.52 0.67
CA THR A 177 14.45 -11.98 1.90
C THR A 177 13.13 -12.67 2.21
#